data_AF-A0A7R9MJ31-F1
#
_entry.id   AF-A0A7R9MJ31-F1
#
_cell.length_a   1.000
_cell.length_b   1.000
_cell.length_c   1.000
_cell.angle_alpha   90.00
_cell.angle_beta   90.00
_cell.angle_gamma   90.00
#
_symmetry.space_group_name_H-M   'P 1'
#
loop_
_entity.id
_entity.type
_entity.pdbx_description
1 polymer ?
#
loop_
_entity_poly.entity_id
_entity_poly.type
_entity_poly.pdbx_seq_one_letter_code
_entity_poly.pdbx_strand_id
1 'polypeptide(L)'
;MKCPTYLFAKQFKTIVKNRQNVYFYELTYENQVAAKLFGCDPQTMGVCHGMDIPYVFGLPLRLPQLFQPEDVLLSRQVMKMWTDFAKYGKPDEVWPQLLDNNVVKVRDLNPVNTTRDELYAEVLSLEVDLIPEEFIIKHQAGVIHKI
;
A
#
# COMPACT_ATOMS: atom_id res chain seq x y z
N MET A 1 0.52 -9.39 -4.94
CA MET A 1 -0.04 -9.79 -3.62
C MET A 1 -0.90 -8.65 -3.08
N LYS A 2 -2.12 -8.47 -3.61
CA LYS A 2 -2.97 -7.30 -3.28
C LYS A 2 -4.12 -7.67 -2.34
N CYS A 3 -4.78 -8.80 -2.59
CA CYS A 3 -5.96 -9.24 -1.85
C CYS A 3 -5.75 -9.51 -0.35
N PRO A 4 -4.73 -10.29 0.09
CA PRO A 4 -4.53 -10.54 1.52
C PRO A 4 -4.34 -9.26 2.34
N THR A 5 -3.57 -8.29 1.81
CA THR A 5 -3.33 -6.99 2.46
C THR A 5 -4.61 -6.17 2.61
N TYR A 6 -5.47 -6.19 1.59
CA TYR A 6 -6.76 -5.52 1.66
C TYR A 6 -7.72 -6.19 2.65
N LEU A 7 -7.86 -7.52 2.58
CA LEU A 7 -8.76 -8.25 3.48
C LEU A 7 -8.38 -8.03 4.94
N PHE A 8 -7.07 -8.06 5.22
CA PHE A 8 -6.55 -7.70 6.53
C PHE A 8 -6.98 -6.29 6.95
N ALA A 9 -6.77 -5.29 6.09
CA ALA A 9 -7.14 -3.91 6.42
C ALA A 9 -8.64 -3.72 6.69
N LYS A 10 -9.50 -4.38 5.90
CA LYS A 10 -10.96 -4.36 6.08
C LYS A 10 -11.37 -5.02 7.40
N GLN A 11 -10.80 -6.18 7.72
CA GLN A 11 -11.02 -6.86 8.99
C GLN A 11 -10.50 -6.02 10.16
N PHE A 12 -9.31 -5.45 10.03
CA PHE A 12 -8.71 -4.59 11.04
C PHE A 12 -9.58 -3.37 11.34
N LYS A 13 -10.09 -2.66 10.31
CA LYS A 13 -11.04 -1.54 10.48
C LYS A 13 -12.29 -1.96 11.25
N THR A 14 -12.84 -3.13 10.93
CA THR A 14 -13.98 -3.71 11.67
C THR A 14 -13.63 -3.97 13.14
N ILE A 15 -12.51 -4.65 13.41
CA ILE A 15 -12.04 -5.00 14.76
C ILE A 15 -11.84 -3.76 15.63
N VAL A 16 -11.24 -2.71 15.07
CA VAL A 16 -10.98 -1.45 15.78
C VAL A 16 -12.17 -0.47 15.74
N LYS A 17 -13.34 -0.90 15.26
CA LYS A 17 -14.57 -0.09 15.15
C LYS A 17 -14.34 1.25 14.43
N ASN A 18 -13.58 1.21 13.34
CA ASN A 18 -13.21 2.35 12.50
C ASN A 18 -12.43 3.48 13.21
N ARG A 19 -11.93 3.25 14.45
CA ARG A 19 -11.19 4.24 15.25
C ARG A 19 -9.77 4.52 14.75
N GLN A 20 -9.23 3.65 13.90
CA GLN A 20 -7.88 3.81 13.34
C GLN A 20 -7.93 4.24 11.88
N ASN A 21 -6.96 5.06 11.51
CA ASN A 21 -6.73 5.45 10.12
C ASN A 21 -5.92 4.37 9.41
N VAL A 22 -6.35 4.01 8.21
CA VAL A 22 -5.70 2.99 7.38
C VAL A 22 -5.55 3.58 5.99
N TYR A 23 -4.36 3.46 5.42
CA TYR A 23 -3.96 4.03 4.14
C TYR A 23 -3.29 2.97 3.29
N PHE A 24 -3.39 3.11 1.97
CA PHE A 24 -2.73 2.22 1.01
C PHE A 24 -1.88 3.02 0.04
N TYR A 25 -0.70 2.47 -0.27
CA TYR A 25 0.11 2.87 -1.41
C TYR A 25 0.46 1.65 -2.27
N GLU A 26 0.79 1.89 -3.52
CA GLU A 26 1.40 0.92 -4.43
C GLU A 26 2.54 1.59 -5.19
N LEU A 27 3.67 0.91 -5.31
CA LEU A 27 4.75 1.33 -6.20
C LEU A 27 4.50 0.78 -7.60
N THR A 28 4.28 1.66 -8.58
CA THR A 28 4.21 1.30 -10.01
C THR A 28 5.41 1.78 -10.82
N TYR A 29 6.30 2.54 -10.18
CA TYR A 29 7.48 3.07 -10.85
C TYR A 29 8.62 2.05 -10.93
N GLU A 30 9.00 1.73 -12.16
CA GLU A 30 10.09 0.82 -12.47
C GLU A 30 11.43 1.56 -12.50
N ASN A 31 12.42 0.99 -11.79
CA ASN A 31 13.78 1.50 -11.78
C ASN A 31 14.77 0.34 -11.94
N GLN A 32 15.73 0.48 -12.85
CA GLN A 32 16.69 -0.58 -13.17
C GLN A 32 17.68 -0.87 -12.04
N VAL A 33 18.07 0.14 -11.26
CA VAL A 33 18.99 -0.04 -10.13
C VAL A 33 18.30 -0.78 -8.99
N ALA A 34 17.08 -0.38 -8.63
CA ALA A 34 16.26 -1.08 -7.66
C ALA A 34 15.97 -2.51 -8.12
N ALA A 35 15.57 -2.72 -9.38
CA ALA A 35 15.32 -4.05 -9.92
C ALA A 35 16.57 -4.96 -9.83
N LYS A 36 17.74 -4.44 -10.21
CA LYS A 36 19.01 -5.18 -10.12
C LYS A 36 19.37 -5.55 -8.69
N LEU A 37 19.11 -4.68 -7.71
CA LEU A 37 19.35 -4.98 -6.28
C LEU A 37 18.56 -6.19 -5.78
N PHE A 38 17.39 -6.45 -6.36
CA PHE A 38 16.50 -7.55 -5.97
C PHE A 38 16.47 -8.71 -6.96
N GLY A 39 17.40 -8.74 -7.93
CA GLY A 39 17.44 -9.81 -8.94
C GLY A 39 16.21 -9.86 -9.86
N CYS A 40 15.56 -8.72 -10.04
CA CYS A 40 14.38 -8.54 -10.88
C CYS A 40 14.80 -8.13 -12.29
N ASP A 41 14.21 -8.74 -13.31
CA ASP A 41 14.31 -8.27 -14.69
C ASP A 41 13.19 -7.26 -14.99
N PRO A 42 13.50 -5.97 -15.12
CA PRO A 42 12.47 -4.96 -15.35
C PRO A 42 11.71 -5.17 -16.66
N GLN A 43 12.34 -5.75 -17.70
CA GLN A 43 11.72 -5.87 -19.02
C GLN A 43 10.59 -6.89 -19.06
N THR A 44 10.62 -7.86 -18.15
CA THR A 44 9.70 -9.00 -18.14
C THR A 44 8.83 -9.06 -16.88
N MET A 45 9.28 -8.47 -15.77
CA MET A 45 8.62 -8.59 -14.47
C MET A 45 7.97 -7.30 -13.95
N GLY A 46 8.32 -6.14 -14.52
CA GLY A 46 7.88 -4.83 -14.03
C GLY A 46 8.39 -4.53 -12.62
N VAL A 47 7.52 -4.06 -11.73
CA VAL A 47 7.87 -3.77 -10.32
C VAL A 47 7.84 -5.04 -9.47
N CYS A 48 9.01 -5.49 -9.05
CA CYS A 48 9.19 -6.64 -8.17
C CYS A 48 9.02 -6.32 -6.67
N HIS A 49 8.86 -7.38 -5.88
CA HIS A 49 8.79 -7.31 -4.43
C HIS A 49 10.03 -6.63 -3.82
N GLY A 50 9.80 -5.70 -2.88
CA GLY A 50 10.85 -4.98 -2.15
C GLY A 50 11.44 -3.78 -2.90
N MET A 51 11.02 -3.51 -4.14
CA MET A 51 11.53 -2.38 -4.92
C MET A 51 11.21 -0.99 -4.33
N ASP A 52 10.31 -0.90 -3.34
CA ASP A 52 10.04 0.33 -2.59
C ASP A 52 11.08 0.62 -1.50
N ILE A 53 11.77 -0.41 -0.99
CA ILE A 53 12.76 -0.32 0.11
C ILE A 53 13.84 0.74 -0.16
N PRO A 54 14.50 0.82 -1.34
CA PRO A 54 15.49 1.83 -1.61
C PRO A 54 14.97 3.27 -1.44
N TYR A 55 13.72 3.53 -1.82
CA TYR A 55 13.11 4.85 -1.71
C TYR A 55 12.76 5.19 -0.26
N VAL A 56 12.25 4.21 0.51
CA VAL A 56 11.93 4.35 1.94
C VAL A 56 13.17 4.70 2.76
N PHE A 57 14.31 4.08 2.46
CA PHE A 57 15.57 4.28 3.20
C PHE A 57 16.51 5.33 2.59
N GLY A 58 16.07 6.04 1.54
CA GLY A 58 16.82 7.17 0.99
C GLY A 58 18.04 6.78 0.15
N LEU A 59 18.08 5.59 -0.45
CA LEU A 59 19.23 5.16 -1.27
C LEU A 59 19.49 6.11 -2.45
N PRO A 60 18.47 6.59 -3.21
CA PRO A 60 18.68 7.60 -4.25
C PRO A 60 19.27 8.92 -3.74
N LEU A 61 19.00 9.29 -2.48
CA LEU A 61 19.57 10.49 -1.86
C LEU A 61 21.03 10.30 -1.44
N ARG A 62 21.41 9.08 -1.06
CA ARG A 62 22.77 8.74 -0.60
C ARG A 62 23.72 8.49 -1.77
N LEU A 63 23.22 7.91 -2.86
CA LEU A 63 24.00 7.57 -4.05
C LEU A 63 23.34 8.15 -5.32
N PRO A 64 23.09 9.47 -5.40
CA PRO A 64 22.33 10.07 -6.49
C PRO A 64 22.92 9.82 -7.87
N GLN A 65 24.23 9.58 -7.98
CA GLN A 65 24.91 9.23 -9.22
C GLN A 65 24.51 7.88 -9.82
N LEU A 66 23.89 7.00 -9.02
CA LEU A 66 23.38 5.71 -9.48
C LEU A 66 21.92 5.78 -9.92
N PHE A 67 21.24 6.90 -9.69
CA PHE A 67 19.80 7.04 -9.87
C PHE A 67 19.47 8.22 -10.79
N GLN A 68 18.28 8.19 -11.39
CA GLN A 68 17.74 9.31 -12.13
C GLN A 68 17.22 10.40 -11.18
N PRO A 69 17.14 11.67 -11.63
CA PRO A 69 16.55 12.74 -10.82
C PRO A 69 15.15 12.41 -10.26
N GLU A 70 14.34 11.71 -11.04
CA GLU A 70 13.00 11.25 -10.69
C GLU A 70 13.00 10.29 -9.49
N ASP A 71 14.00 9.40 -9.41
CA ASP A 71 14.18 8.50 -8.26
C ASP A 71 14.45 9.27 -6.97
N VAL A 72 15.26 10.34 -7.07
CA VAL A 72 15.60 11.20 -5.93
C VAL A 72 14.35 11.95 -5.46
N LEU A 73 13.55 12.46 -6.39
CA LEU A 73 12.28 13.10 -6.08
C LEU A 73 11.31 12.12 -5.42
N LEU A 74 11.13 10.92 -5.99
CA LEU A 74 10.28 9.88 -5.43
C LEU A 74 10.74 9.49 -4.02
N SER A 75 12.04 9.28 -3.81
CA SER A 75 12.58 8.94 -2.49
C SER A 75 12.28 10.01 -1.45
N ARG A 76 12.40 11.30 -1.78
CA ARG A 76 12.00 12.39 -0.87
C ARG A 76 10.51 12.33 -0.54
N GLN A 77 9.66 12.09 -1.54
CA GLN A 77 8.21 12.00 -1.35
C GLN A 77 7.84 10.82 -0.45
N VAL A 78 8.39 9.63 -0.70
CA VAL A 78 8.17 8.41 0.09
C VAL A 78 8.67 8.59 1.53
N MET A 79 9.88 9.12 1.72
CA MET A 79 10.39 9.39 3.07
C MET A 79 9.54 10.40 3.83
N LYS A 80 9.06 11.46 3.14
CA LYS A 80 8.16 12.45 3.74
C LYS A 80 6.84 11.79 4.15
N MET A 81 6.23 11.00 3.26
CA MET A 81 5.00 10.24 3.52
C MET A 81 5.13 9.35 4.77
N TRP A 82 6.20 8.54 4.87
CA TRP A 82 6.45 7.69 6.04
C TRP A 82 6.67 8.51 7.31
N THR A 83 7.41 9.62 7.21
CA THR A 83 7.69 10.51 8.35
C THR A 83 6.44 11.22 8.86
N ASP A 84 5.59 11.69 7.96
CA ASP A 84 4.35 12.37 8.30
C ASP A 84 3.36 11.39 8.92
N PHE A 85 3.26 10.16 8.40
CA PHE A 85 2.46 9.12 9.02
C PHE A 85 2.91 8.83 10.45
N ALA A 86 4.22 8.69 10.68
CA ALA A 86 4.78 8.47 12.02
C ALA A 86 4.51 9.64 12.99
N LYS A 87 4.52 10.89 12.50
CA LYS A 87 4.31 12.08 13.33
C LYS A 87 2.84 12.40 13.60
N TYR A 88 1.99 12.22 12.59
CA TYR A 88 0.64 12.78 12.56
C TYR A 88 -0.46 11.72 12.40
N GLY A 89 -0.09 10.45 12.21
CA GLY A 89 -1.05 9.38 11.94
C GLY A 89 -1.71 9.48 10.56
N LYS A 90 -1.17 10.30 9.66
CA LYS A 90 -1.60 10.44 8.26
C LYS A 90 -0.41 10.77 7.35
N PRO A 91 -0.33 10.18 6.15
CA PRO A 91 0.84 10.30 5.27
C PRO A 91 0.95 11.65 4.52
N ASP A 92 -0.19 12.29 4.21
CA ASP A 92 -0.27 13.68 3.75
C ASP A 92 -1.71 14.23 3.98
N GLU A 93 -2.02 15.43 3.49
CA GLU A 93 -3.35 16.05 3.65
C GLU A 93 -4.43 15.50 2.71
N VAL A 94 -4.04 15.03 1.52
CA VAL A 94 -4.95 14.62 0.43
C VAL A 94 -4.95 13.11 0.20
N TRP A 95 -4.23 12.36 1.03
CA TRP A 95 -4.13 10.91 0.93
C TRP A 95 -5.42 10.26 1.38
N PRO A 96 -6.07 9.48 0.51
CA PRO A 96 -7.36 8.91 0.85
C PRO A 96 -7.22 7.79 1.88
N GLN A 97 -7.98 7.92 2.97
CA GLN A 97 -8.15 6.86 3.95
C GLN A 97 -9.03 5.74 3.36
N LEU A 98 -8.79 4.49 3.79
CA LEU A 98 -9.76 3.41 3.57
C LEU A 98 -11.08 3.75 4.28
N LEU A 99 -12.14 3.93 3.49
CA LEU A 99 -13.48 4.26 3.95
C LEU A 99 -14.36 3.00 4.11
N ASP A 100 -15.42 3.14 4.92
CA ASP A 100 -16.33 2.04 5.28
C ASP A 100 -17.15 1.49 4.10
N ASN A 101 -17.17 2.17 2.95
CA ASN A 101 -17.93 1.80 1.76
C ASN A 101 -17.24 0.75 0.86
N ASN A 102 -16.23 0.04 1.37
CA ASN A 102 -15.43 -0.94 0.61
C ASN A 102 -14.68 -0.36 -0.59
N VAL A 103 -14.55 0.97 -0.67
CA VAL A 103 -13.75 1.61 -1.71
C VAL A 103 -12.34 1.82 -1.17
N VAL A 104 -11.39 1.06 -1.71
CA VAL A 104 -9.97 1.34 -1.51
C VAL A 104 -9.55 2.36 -2.54
N LYS A 105 -9.03 3.48 -2.06
CA LYS A 105 -8.19 4.32 -2.88
C LYS A 105 -6.75 4.02 -2.50
N VAL A 106 -5.95 3.68 -3.50
CA VAL A 106 -4.53 3.40 -3.33
C VAL A 106 -3.78 4.56 -3.97
N ARG A 107 -2.82 5.15 -3.25
CA ARG A 107 -1.92 6.09 -3.88
C ARG A 107 -0.92 5.33 -4.73
N ASP A 108 -0.82 5.73 -5.98
CA ASP A 108 0.28 5.34 -6.85
C ASP A 108 1.56 6.12 -6.49
N LEU A 109 2.60 5.40 -6.06
CA LEU A 109 3.95 5.94 -5.88
C LEU A 109 4.66 5.91 -7.23
N ASN A 110 4.53 7.02 -7.96
CA ASN A 110 5.18 7.24 -9.23
C ASN A 110 5.66 8.69 -9.32
N PRO A 111 6.93 8.95 -9.72
CA PRO A 111 7.43 10.31 -9.84
C PRO A 111 6.79 11.09 -10.99
N VAL A 112 6.19 10.39 -11.96
CA VAL A 112 5.31 11.00 -12.96
C VAL A 112 3.93 11.15 -12.32
N ASN A 113 3.32 12.33 -12.41
CA ASN A 113 1.94 12.54 -11.97
C ASN A 113 1.00 11.60 -12.72
N THR A 114 0.74 10.44 -12.14
CA THR A 114 -0.24 9.48 -12.64
C THR A 114 -1.55 9.76 -11.93
N THR A 115 -2.62 10.03 -12.70
CA THR A 115 -3.99 10.13 -12.18
C THR A 115 -4.58 8.75 -11.92
N ARG A 116 -3.79 7.83 -11.35
CA ARG A 116 -4.19 6.43 -11.10
C ARG A 116 -4.54 6.26 -9.62
N ASP A 117 -5.58 6.96 -9.17
CA ASP A 117 -6.30 6.55 -7.97
C ASP A 117 -7.07 5.26 -8.35
N GLU A 118 -6.40 4.10 -8.28
CA GLU A 118 -7.05 2.84 -8.58
C GLU A 118 -8.04 2.46 -7.49
N LEU A 119 -9.30 2.30 -7.91
CA LEU A 119 -10.39 1.80 -7.09
C LEU A 119 -10.35 0.27 -7.14
N TYR A 120 -9.77 -0.38 -6.14
CA TYR A 120 -9.66 -1.85 -6.10
C TYR A 120 -10.97 -2.59 -5.81
N ALA A 121 -12.08 -1.87 -5.66
CA ALA A 121 -13.35 -2.42 -5.19
C ALA A 121 -13.86 -3.62 -6.00
N GLU A 122 -13.50 -3.73 -7.29
CA GLU A 122 -14.04 -4.73 -8.22
C GLU A 122 -13.22 -6.04 -8.27
N VAL A 123 -11.90 -5.98 -8.08
CA VAL A 123 -11.04 -7.19 -8.09
C VAL A 123 -11.26 -8.03 -6.82
N LEU A 124 -11.61 -7.38 -5.73
CA LEU A 124 -11.79 -8.01 -4.42
C LEU A 124 -13.10 -8.77 -4.29
N SER A 125 -14.16 -8.38 -5.01
CA SER A 125 -15.41 -9.16 -5.03
C SER A 125 -15.20 -10.52 -5.69
N LEU A 126 -14.45 -10.58 -6.78
CA LEU A 126 -14.24 -11.83 -7.53
C LEU A 126 -13.38 -12.86 -6.76
N GLU A 127 -12.40 -12.42 -5.97
CA GLU A 127 -11.53 -13.34 -5.22
C GLU A 127 -12.12 -13.76 -3.87
N VAL A 128 -12.94 -12.92 -3.22
CA VAL A 128 -13.64 -13.28 -1.98
C VAL A 128 -14.72 -14.33 -2.23
N ASP A 129 -15.42 -14.24 -3.36
CA ASP A 129 -16.44 -15.23 -3.76
C ASP A 129 -15.84 -16.62 -4.03
N LEU A 130 -14.52 -16.71 -4.23
CA LEU A 130 -13.77 -17.96 -4.40
C LEU A 130 -13.27 -18.56 -3.08
N ILE A 131 -13.39 -17.86 -1.95
CA ILE A 131 -13.02 -18.40 -0.63
C ILE A 131 -14.20 -19.25 -0.14
N PRO A 132 -14.03 -20.58 0.02
CA PRO A 132 -15.10 -21.43 0.51
C PRO A 132 -15.55 -20.98 1.91
N GLU A 133 -16.87 -21.01 2.17
CA GLU A 133 -17.46 -20.51 3.43
C GLU A 133 -16.79 -21.09 4.70
N GLU A 134 -16.26 -22.31 4.61
CA GLU A 134 -15.56 -23.01 5.70
C GLU A 134 -14.23 -22.34 6.11
N PHE A 135 -13.62 -21.53 5.23
CA PHE A 135 -12.41 -20.75 5.54
C PHE A 135 -12.72 -19.30 5.95
N ILE A 136 -14.00 -18.89 5.90
CA ILE A 136 -14.44 -17.58 6.38
C ILE A 136 -14.61 -17.67 7.90
N ILE A 137 -13.69 -17.06 8.65
CA ILE A 137 -13.81 -16.95 10.11
C ILE A 137 -15.01 -16.04 10.44
N LYS A 138 -16.17 -16.64 10.70
CA LYS A 138 -17.36 -15.94 11.21
C LYS A 138 -17.10 -15.53 12.66
N HIS A 139 -16.62 -14.30 12.88
CA HIS A 139 -16.62 -13.72 14.21
C HIS A 139 -18.08 -13.53 14.67
N GLN A 140 -18.56 -14.39 15.56
CA GLN A 140 -19.78 -14.13 16.33
C GLN A 140 -19.55 -12.89 17.20
N ALA A 141 -20.12 -11.77 16.78
CA ALA A 141 -20.15 -10.56 17.57
C ALA A 141 -21.12 -10.74 18.76
N GLY A 142 -20.56 -10.82 19.97
CA GLY A 142 -21.17 -10.27 21.19
C GLY A 142 -22.33 -11.04 21.82
N VAL A 143 -22.02 -12.11 22.56
CA VAL A 143 -22.81 -12.50 23.73
C VAL A 143 -22.09 -11.97 24.97
N ILE A 144 -22.63 -10.91 25.57
CA ILE A 144 -22.17 -10.41 26.87
C ILE A 144 -22.87 -11.28 27.92
N HIS A 145 -22.15 -12.21 28.57
CA HIS A 145 -22.62 -12.77 29.84
C HIS A 145 -22.13 -11.86 30.96
N LYS A 146 -23.08 -11.16 31.60
CA LYS A 146 -22.88 -10.58 32.92
C LYS A 146 -22.62 -11.72 33.91
N ILE A 147 -21.58 -11.58 34.71
CA ILE A 147 -21.49 -12.16 36.05
C ILE A 147 -21.67 -10.99 37.01
#